data_AF-A0A368W5A1-F1
#
_entry.id   AF-A0A368W5A1-F1
#
_cell.length_a   1.000
_cell.length_b   1.000
_cell.length_c   1.000
_cell.angle_alpha   90.00
_cell.angle_beta   90.00
_cell.angle_gamma   90.00
#
_symmetry.space_group_name_H-M   'P 1'
#
loop_
_entity.id
_entity.type
_entity.pdbx_description
1 polymer ?
#
loop_
_entity_poly.entity_id
_entity_poly.type
_entity_poly.pdbx_seq_one_letter_code
_entity_poly.pdbx_strand_id
1 'polypeptide(L)'
;MDNSKIRKRALWFINAEIERVLINLKSGAVNVEHALGSFNTLYQIASSTRDSDSMINLCKLIEKIRNTDHRIGLYNFTEKRKESYY
;
A
#
# COMPACT_ATOMS: atom_id res chain seq x y z
N MET A 1 7.44 13.78 -25.45
CA MET A 1 7.38 12.58 -24.61
C MET A 1 6.07 11.87 -24.93
N ASP A 2 6.09 10.60 -25.29
CA ASP A 2 4.88 9.89 -25.71
C ASP A 2 4.00 9.57 -24.49
N ASN A 3 2.85 10.23 -24.38
CA ASN A 3 1.91 10.08 -23.27
C ASN A 3 1.45 8.62 -23.08
N SER A 4 1.45 7.82 -24.15
CA SER A 4 1.08 6.40 -24.06
C SER A 4 2.11 5.57 -23.28
N LYS A 5 3.41 5.88 -23.43
CA LYS A 5 4.50 5.19 -22.72
C LYS A 5 4.50 5.53 -21.23
N ILE A 6 4.22 6.79 -20.90
CA ILE A 6 4.11 7.25 -19.50
C ILE A 6 2.93 6.57 -18.82
N ARG A 7 1.76 6.53 -19.48
CA ARG A 7 0.57 5.85 -18.93
C ARG A 7 0.82 4.37 -18.67
N LYS A 8 1.45 3.65 -19.61
CA LYS A 8 1.82 2.24 -19.41
C LYS A 8 2.75 2.03 -18.22
N ARG A 9 3.75 2.91 -18.04
CA ARG A 9 4.66 2.85 -16.89
C ARG A 9 3.96 3.17 -15.58
N ALA A 10 3.06 4.15 -15.57
CA ALA A 10 2.27 4.49 -14.40
C ALA A 10 1.36 3.32 -13.98
N LEU A 11 0.70 2.66 -14.94
CA LEU A 11 -0.12 1.47 -14.67
C LEU A 11 0.73 0.32 -14.09
N TRP A 12 1.89 0.05 -14.70
CA TRP A 12 2.83 -0.94 -14.17
C TRP A 12 3.24 -0.62 -12.73
N PHE A 13 3.59 0.65 -12.47
CA PHE A 13 3.99 1.11 -11.15
C PHE A 13 2.86 0.97 -10.12
N ILE A 14 1.63 1.39 -10.47
CA ILE A 14 0.46 1.26 -9.60
C ILE A 14 0.24 -0.21 -9.22
N ASN A 15 0.28 -1.13 -10.18
CA ASN A 15 0.05 -2.54 -9.92
C ASN A 15 1.15 -3.15 -9.03
N ALA A 16 2.42 -2.87 -9.34
CA ALA A 16 3.54 -3.34 -8.53
C ALA A 16 3.47 -2.82 -7.09
N GLU A 17 3.06 -1.57 -6.92
CA GLU A 17 2.99 -0.94 -5.61
C GLU A 17 1.77 -1.40 -4.79
N ILE A 18 0.64 -1.69 -5.45
CA ILE A 18 -0.50 -2.35 -4.81
C ILE A 18 -0.05 -3.69 -4.20
N GLU A 19 0.64 -4.52 -4.98
CA GLU A 19 1.13 -5.83 -4.52
C GLU A 19 2.09 -5.69 -3.34
N ARG A 20 3.07 -4.77 -3.43
CA ARG A 20 4.04 -4.51 -2.37
C ARG A 20 3.36 -4.09 -1.06
N VAL A 21 2.42 -3.16 -1.12
CA VAL A 21 1.68 -2.68 0.06
C VAL A 21 0.83 -3.80 0.67
N LEU A 22 0.16 -4.61 -0.15
CA LEU A 22 -0.61 -5.75 0.35
C LEU A 22 0.26 -6.80 1.03
N ILE A 23 1.44 -7.11 0.48
CA ILE A 23 2.41 -8.04 1.10
C ILE A 23 2.91 -7.48 2.43
N ASN A 24 3.24 -6.19 2.47
CA ASN A 24 3.69 -5.52 3.69
C ASN A 24 2.60 -5.45 4.76
N LEU A 25 1.34 -5.25 4.36
CA LEU A 25 0.21 -5.26 5.28
C LEU A 25 -0.01 -6.67 5.85
N LYS A 26 0.04 -7.71 5.01
CA LYS A 26 -0.09 -9.11 5.43
C LYS A 26 1.03 -9.57 6.37
N SER A 27 2.26 -9.10 6.14
CA SER A 27 3.41 -9.42 6.98
C SER A 27 3.48 -8.58 8.26
N GLY A 28 2.63 -7.55 8.41
CA GLY A 28 2.66 -6.61 9.53
C GLY A 28 3.81 -5.60 9.46
N ALA A 29 4.56 -5.56 8.35
CA ALA A 29 5.61 -4.57 8.12
C ALA A 29 5.04 -3.14 7.98
N VAL A 30 3.78 -3.01 7.55
CA VAL A 30 3.02 -1.76 7.60
C VAL A 30 1.67 -1.96 8.26
N ASN A 31 1.17 -0.92 8.93
CA ASN A 31 -0.17 -0.90 9.50
C ASN A 31 -1.21 -0.45 8.45
N VAL A 32 -2.48 -0.52 8.85
CA VAL A 32 -3.62 -0.09 8.00
C VAL A 32 -3.47 1.36 7.56
N GLU A 33 -3.07 2.27 8.44
CA GLU A 33 -2.95 3.70 8.11
C GLU A 33 -1.91 3.96 7.02
N HIS A 34 -0.74 3.33 7.11
CA HIS A 34 0.30 3.40 6.08
C HIS A 34 -0.16 2.78 4.75
N ALA A 35 -0.87 1.66 4.79
CA ALA A 35 -1.43 1.05 3.58
C ALA A 35 -2.46 1.96 2.91
N LEU A 36 -3.37 2.57 3.68
CA LEU A 36 -4.36 3.53 3.20
C LEU A 36 -3.70 4.79 2.62
N GLY A 37 -2.67 5.33 3.28
CA GLY A 37 -1.89 6.46 2.76
C GLY A 37 -1.22 6.14 1.42
N SER A 38 -0.65 4.93 1.31
CA SER A 38 -0.04 4.46 0.06
C SER A 38 -1.08 4.35 -1.06
N PHE A 39 -2.24 3.77 -0.79
CA PHE A 39 -3.31 3.63 -1.79
C PHE A 39 -3.94 4.95 -2.20
N ASN A 40 -4.07 5.92 -1.28
CA ASN A 40 -4.50 7.27 -1.64
C ASN A 40 -3.52 7.95 -2.59
N THR A 41 -2.21 7.76 -2.40
CA THR A 41 -1.18 8.28 -3.30
C THR A 41 -1.27 7.63 -4.68
N LEU A 42 -1.43 6.30 -4.73
CA LEU A 42 -1.65 5.57 -5.99
C LEU A 42 -2.91 6.04 -6.71
N TYR A 43 -3.98 6.36 -5.97
CA TYR A 43 -5.22 6.89 -6.53
C TYR A 43 -5.00 8.26 -7.18
N GLN A 44 -4.22 9.14 -6.54
CA GLN A 44 -3.87 10.44 -7.13
C GLN A 44 -3.06 10.28 -8.43
N ILE A 45 -2.13 9.31 -8.48
CA ILE A 45 -1.37 8.99 -9.70
C ILE A 45 -2.32 8.47 -10.78
N ALA A 46 -3.20 7.52 -10.46
CA ALA A 46 -4.20 6.99 -11.39
C ALA A 46 -5.08 8.10 -11.96
N SER A 47 -5.60 8.99 -11.09
CA SER A 47 -6.37 10.17 -11.46
C SER A 47 -5.59 11.12 -12.39
N SER A 48 -4.33 11.41 -12.08
CA SER A 48 -3.47 12.26 -12.91
C SER A 48 -3.23 11.67 -14.31
N THR A 49 -3.22 10.34 -14.41
CA THR A 49 -3.10 9.61 -15.69
C THR A 49 -4.43 9.30 -16.36
N ARG A 50 -5.55 9.75 -15.78
CA ARG A 50 -6.93 9.49 -16.24
C ARG A 50 -7.23 8.00 -16.40
N ASP A 51 -6.75 7.19 -15.48
CA ASP A 51 -6.92 5.74 -15.50
C ASP A 51 -8.05 5.30 -14.57
N SER A 52 -9.27 5.31 -15.09
CA SER A 52 -10.50 5.03 -14.32
C SER A 52 -10.52 3.63 -13.72
N ASP A 53 -9.97 2.63 -14.42
CA ASP A 53 -10.00 1.23 -13.97
C ASP A 53 -9.15 1.06 -12.70
N SER A 54 -7.94 1.64 -12.70
CA SER A 54 -7.07 1.68 -11.51
C SER A 54 -7.71 2.45 -10.36
N MET A 55 -8.38 3.57 -10.64
CA MET A 55 -9.09 4.35 -9.61
C MET A 55 -10.19 3.51 -8.94
N ILE A 56 -11.04 2.84 -9.72
CA ILE A 56 -12.12 1.98 -9.20
C ILE A 56 -11.54 0.84 -8.36
N ASN A 57 -10.47 0.20 -8.84
CA ASN A 57 -9.81 -0.88 -8.12
C ASN A 57 -9.25 -0.41 -6.77
N LEU A 58 -8.56 0.74 -6.76
CA LEU A 58 -8.00 1.33 -5.53
C LEU A 58 -9.09 1.72 -4.54
N CYS A 59 -10.21 2.29 -4.96
CA CYS A 59 -11.35 2.57 -4.07
C CYS A 59 -11.87 1.30 -3.40
N LYS A 60 -12.06 0.20 -4.16
CA LYS A 60 -12.50 -1.09 -3.61
C LYS A 60 -11.49 -1.65 -2.60
N LEU A 61 -10.19 -1.52 -2.86
CA LEU A 61 -9.14 -1.94 -1.95
C LEU A 61 -9.13 -1.10 -0.66
N ILE A 62 -9.28 0.22 -0.77
CA ILE A 62 -9.35 1.15 0.36
C ILE A 62 -10.54 0.80 1.27
N GLU A 63 -11.73 0.59 0.70
CA GLU A 63 -12.92 0.19 1.46
C GLU A 63 -12.72 -1.15 2.15
N LYS A 64 -12.16 -2.13 1.44
CA LYS A 64 -11.88 -3.45 2.00
C LYS A 64 -10.93 -3.36 3.20
N ILE A 65 -9.82 -2.62 3.08
CA ILE A 65 -8.85 -2.46 4.17
C ILE A 65 -9.43 -1.68 5.34
N ARG A 66 -10.22 -0.62 5.09
CA ARG A 66 -10.90 0.12 6.17
C ARG A 66 -11.81 -0.77 7.01
N ASN A 67 -12.43 -1.75 6.37
CA ASN A 67 -13.31 -2.73 7.02
C ASN A 67 -12.55 -3.94 7.58
N THR A 68 -11.23 -4.04 7.41
CA THR A 68 -10.45 -5.09 8.06
C THR A 68 -10.10 -4.71 9.49
N ASP A 69 -10.32 -5.63 10.43
CA ASP A 69 -9.85 -5.56 11.81
C ASP A 69 -8.33 -5.74 11.93
N HIS A 70 -7.54 -5.25 10.96
CA HIS A 70 -6.10 -5.04 11.14
C HIS A 70 -5.85 -3.84 12.08
N ARG A 71 -6.45 -3.91 13.28
CA ARG A 71 -6.16 -3.01 14.37
C ARG A 71 -4.84 -3.45 14.98
N ILE A 72 -3.88 -2.53 14.90
CA ILE A 72 -2.77 -2.34 15.85
C ILE A 72 -1.59 -3.31 15.68
N GLY A 73 -0.46 -2.75 15.25
CA GLY A 73 0.77 -2.68 16.05
C GLY A 73 1.33 -3.96 16.70
N LEU A 74 1.07 -5.14 16.17
CA LEU A 74 1.52 -6.42 16.73
C LEU A 74 2.62 -7.09 15.88
N TYR A 75 3.60 -6.31 15.45
CA TYR A 75 4.97 -6.79 15.52
C TYR A 75 5.71 -5.86 16.46
N ASN A 76 5.69 -6.26 17.73
CA ASN A 76 6.79 -6.01 18.63
C ASN A 76 8.09 -6.01 17.80
N PHE A 77 8.83 -4.91 17.82
CA PHE A 77 10.28 -4.99 17.75
C PHE A 77 10.72 -5.88 18.91
N THR A 78 10.63 -7.20 18.75
CA THR A 78 11.37 -8.17 19.54
C THR A 78 12.82 -8.13 19.09
N GLU A 79 13.46 -6.98 19.26
CA GLU A 79 14.76 -6.98 19.90
C GLU A 79 14.50 -6.56 21.35
N LYS A 80 13.98 -7.52 22.14
CA LYS A 80 14.46 -7.60 23.51
C LYS A 80 15.97 -7.79 23.37
N ARG A 81 16.73 -6.69 23.42
CA ARG A 81 18.10 -6.76 23.92
C ARG A 81 17.97 -7.44 25.28
N LYS A 82 18.22 -8.75 25.32
CA LYS A 82 18.73 -9.38 26.52
C LYS A 82 20.10 -8.73 26.71
N GLU A 83 20.14 -7.58 27.37
CA GLU A 83 21.32 -7.27 28.16
C GLU A 83 21.33 -8.35 29.24
N SER A 84 22.16 -9.36 28.97
CA SER A 84 22.50 -10.41 29.93
C SER A 84 22.93 -9.72 31.21
N TYR A 85 22.24 -10.02 32.30
CA TYR A 85 22.85 -9.94 33.61
C TYR A 85 23.99 -10.96 33.66
N TYR A 86 25.22 -10.47 33.67
CA TYR A 86 26.34 -11.05 34.38
C TYR A 86 27.15 -9.91 34.99
#